data_AF-A0A9X0AEQ5-F1
#
_entry.id   AF-A0A9X0AEQ5-F1
#
_cell.length_a   1.000
_cell.length_b   1.000
_cell.length_c   1.000
_cell.angle_alpha   90.00
_cell.angle_beta   90.00
_cell.angle_gamma   90.00
#
_symmetry.space_group_name_H-M   'P 1'
#
loop_
_entity.id
_entity.type
_entity.pdbx_description
1 polymer ?
#
loop_
_entity_poly.entity_id
_entity_poly.type
_entity_poly.pdbx_seq_one_letter_code
_entity_poly.pdbx_strand_id
1 'polypeptide(L)'
;MAVEDRLTRRDDIRYERKIDRKEQKEALDELVPPAEAGTRERQLEKKKEVNEKMKSFREKSPGAAEVPDTELMGGDDGIEGFKKKKEEFERKKNERELRKEEIMRARQAEREERLQEYRQKEDGTMAMLKALAKQNFG
;
A
#
# COMPACT_ATOMS: atom_id res chain seq x y z
N MET A 1 30.94 -32.18 -29.66
CA MET A 1 31.82 -31.00 -29.56
C MET A 1 31.42 -29.85 -30.49
N ALA A 2 31.76 -29.82 -31.79
CA ALA A 2 31.56 -28.62 -32.62
C ALA A 2 30.11 -28.12 -32.83
N VAL A 3 29.10 -28.96 -32.58
CA VAL A 3 27.66 -28.60 -32.62
C VAL A 3 27.19 -28.05 -31.27
N GLU A 4 27.66 -28.64 -30.17
CA GLU A 4 27.36 -28.18 -28.80
C GLU A 4 27.94 -26.78 -28.58
N ASP A 5 29.17 -26.52 -29.05
CA ASP A 5 29.81 -25.19 -28.96
C ASP A 5 29.08 -24.10 -29.76
N ARG A 6 28.35 -24.47 -30.82
CA ARG A 6 27.53 -23.51 -31.58
C ARG A 6 26.21 -23.24 -30.87
N LEU A 7 25.65 -24.23 -30.19
CA LEU A 7 24.42 -24.11 -29.42
C LEU A 7 24.65 -23.25 -28.18
N THR A 8 25.73 -23.49 -27.43
CA THR A 8 26.11 -22.68 -26.26
C THR A 8 26.34 -21.22 -26.65
N ARG A 9 27.15 -20.94 -27.67
CA ARG A 9 27.35 -19.57 -28.18
C ARG A 9 26.05 -18.89 -28.61
N ARG A 10 25.11 -19.63 -29.20
CA ARG A 10 23.80 -19.07 -29.58
C ARG A 10 22.96 -18.72 -28.35
N ASP A 11 23.01 -19.55 -27.32
CA ASP A 11 22.28 -19.33 -26.08
C ASP A 11 22.91 -18.21 -25.25
N ASP A 12 24.23 -18.07 -25.27
CA ASP A 12 24.97 -16.94 -24.69
C ASP A 12 24.55 -15.62 -25.34
N ILE A 13 24.55 -15.53 -26.68
CA ILE A 13 24.11 -14.33 -27.41
C ILE A 13 22.65 -13.99 -27.10
N ARG A 14 21.78 -14.98 -26.93
CA ARG A 14 20.37 -14.75 -26.55
C ARG A 14 20.25 -14.25 -25.12
N TYR A 15 21.07 -14.77 -24.22
CA TYR A 15 21.12 -14.39 -22.83
C TYR A 15 21.62 -12.94 -22.67
N GLU A 16 22.72 -12.58 -23.34
CA GLU A 16 23.23 -11.21 -23.42
C GLU A 16 22.15 -10.24 -23.92
N ARG A 17 21.52 -10.55 -25.06
CA ARG A 17 20.40 -9.72 -25.59
C ARG A 17 19.20 -9.63 -24.64
N LYS A 18 19.01 -10.60 -23.75
CA LYS A 18 17.92 -10.59 -22.77
C LYS A 18 18.28 -9.67 -21.59
N ILE A 19 19.54 -9.68 -21.17
CA ILE A 19 20.07 -8.76 -20.16
C ILE A 19 20.00 -7.33 -20.69
N ASP A 20 20.55 -7.06 -21.87
CA ASP A 20 20.57 -5.71 -22.47
C ASP A 20 19.15 -5.12 -22.55
N ARG A 21 18.18 -5.91 -23.02
CA ARG A 21 16.77 -5.47 -23.10
C ARG A 21 16.15 -5.22 -21.73
N LYS A 22 16.59 -5.95 -20.70
CA LYS A 22 16.11 -5.75 -19.33
C LYS A 22 16.68 -4.45 -18.76
N GLU A 23 17.97 -4.21 -18.93
CA GLU A 23 18.65 -3.00 -18.48
C GLU A 23 18.11 -1.75 -19.18
N GLN A 24 17.91 -1.81 -20.50
CA GLN A 24 17.28 -0.73 -21.26
C GLN A 24 15.86 -0.42 -20.77
N LYS A 25 15.08 -1.45 -20.44
CA LYS A 25 13.73 -1.27 -19.90
C LYS A 25 13.76 -0.60 -18.52
N GLU A 26 14.64 -1.04 -17.63
CA GLU A 26 14.81 -0.47 -16.29
C GLU A 26 15.24 1.00 -16.34
N ALA A 27 16.18 1.34 -17.22
CA ALA A 27 16.60 2.73 -17.42
C ALA A 27 15.47 3.63 -17.96
N LEU A 28 14.60 3.09 -18.82
CA LEU A 28 13.43 3.82 -19.31
C LEU A 28 12.37 4.00 -18.22
N ASP A 29 12.14 2.98 -17.39
CA ASP A 29 11.18 3.03 -16.29
C ASP A 29 11.56 4.08 -15.22
N GLU A 30 12.86 4.39 -15.05
CA GLU A 30 13.35 5.46 -14.17
C GLU A 30 13.25 6.85 -14.81
N LEU A 31 13.49 6.96 -16.12
CA LEU A 31 13.50 8.23 -16.85
C LEU A 31 12.09 8.74 -17.16
N VAL A 32 11.15 7.84 -17.48
CA VAL A 32 9.84 8.19 -18.02
C VAL A 32 8.82 8.33 -16.90
N PRO A 33 8.15 9.49 -16.74
CA PRO A 33 7.09 9.63 -15.76
C PRO A 33 5.92 8.68 -16.09
N PRO A 34 5.22 8.15 -15.08
CA PRO A 34 4.11 7.24 -15.30
C PRO A 34 2.99 7.89 -16.13
N ALA A 35 2.29 7.09 -16.93
CA ALA A 35 1.23 7.59 -17.79
C ALA A 35 0.12 8.31 -17.00
N GLU A 36 -0.46 9.34 -17.61
CA GLU A 36 -1.51 10.15 -16.99
C GLU A 36 -2.76 9.32 -16.62
N ALA A 37 -3.39 9.67 -15.49
CA ALA A 37 -4.57 8.97 -15.01
C ALA A 37 -5.74 9.09 -16.01
N GLY A 38 -6.42 7.97 -16.28
CA GLY A 38 -7.56 7.93 -17.20
C GLY A 38 -7.20 7.63 -18.66
N THR A 39 -5.92 7.65 -19.03
CA THR A 39 -5.47 7.25 -20.37
C THR A 39 -5.48 5.72 -20.55
N ARG A 40 -5.55 5.26 -21.81
CA ARG A 40 -5.42 3.83 -22.15
C ARG A 40 -4.06 3.27 -21.76
N GLU A 41 -3.01 4.07 -21.84
CA GLU A 41 -1.65 3.69 -21.49
C GLU A 41 -1.54 3.37 -19.99
N ARG A 42 -2.12 4.22 -19.13
CA ARG A 42 -2.16 3.96 -17.68
C ARG A 42 -3.00 2.72 -17.33
N GLN A 43 -4.06 2.43 -18.08
CA GLN A 43 -4.81 1.18 -17.91
C GLN A 43 -3.99 -0.05 -18.30
N LEU A 44 -3.16 0.06 -19.35
CA LEU A 44 -2.29 -1.03 -19.78
C LEU A 44 -1.13 -1.26 -18.81
N GLU A 45 -0.52 -0.20 -18.27
CA GLU A 45 0.48 -0.30 -17.19
C GLU A 45 -0.10 -1.02 -15.98
N LYS A 46 -1.25 -0.58 -15.49
CA LYS A 46 -1.93 -1.22 -14.35
C LYS A 46 -2.23 -2.70 -14.61
N LYS A 47 -2.65 -3.05 -15.83
CA LYS A 47 -2.86 -4.45 -16.22
C LYS A 47 -1.56 -5.24 -16.22
N LYS A 48 -0.45 -4.65 -16.70
CA LYS A 48 0.88 -5.28 -16.68
C LYS A 48 1.35 -5.52 -15.24
N GLU A 49 1.27 -4.51 -14.37
CA GLU A 49 1.63 -4.61 -12.94
C GLU A 49 0.84 -5.73 -12.23
N VAL A 50 -0.48 -5.79 -12.46
CA VAL A 50 -1.33 -6.85 -11.90
C VAL A 50 -0.94 -8.22 -12.45
N ASN A 51 -0.68 -8.33 -13.75
CA ASN A 51 -0.25 -9.59 -14.36
C ASN A 51 1.12 -10.03 -13.83
N GLU A 52 2.08 -9.13 -13.65
CA GLU A 52 3.39 -9.44 -13.07
C GLU A 52 3.25 -9.91 -11.62
N LYS A 53 2.38 -9.27 -10.83
CA LYS A 53 2.04 -9.72 -9.48
C LYS A 53 1.44 -11.13 -9.50
N MET A 54 0.47 -11.39 -10.37
CA MET A 54 -0.15 -12.73 -10.52
C MET A 54 0.85 -13.79 -11.00
N LYS A 55 1.75 -13.40 -11.92
CA LYS A 55 2.84 -14.24 -12.40
C LYS A 55 3.81 -14.59 -11.27
N SER A 56 4.11 -13.66 -10.37
CA SER A 56 4.95 -13.94 -9.21
C SER A 56 4.36 -15.01 -8.29
N PHE A 57 3.03 -15.06 -8.12
CA PHE A 57 2.37 -16.14 -7.37
C PHE A 57 2.41 -17.48 -8.12
N ARG A 58 2.37 -17.45 -9.45
CA ARG A 58 2.40 -18.67 -10.29
C ARG A 58 3.82 -19.26 -10.41
N GLU A 59 4.83 -18.42 -10.57
CA GLU A 59 6.22 -18.86 -10.81
C GLU A 59 7.01 -19.08 -9.52
N LYS A 60 6.74 -18.32 -8.45
CA LYS A 60 7.33 -18.58 -7.12
C LYS A 60 6.60 -19.67 -6.34
N SER A 61 5.55 -20.28 -6.91
CA SER A 61 4.98 -21.51 -6.38
C SER A 61 5.68 -22.66 -7.09
N PRO A 62 6.72 -23.28 -6.50
CA PRO A 62 7.25 -24.52 -7.02
C PRO A 62 6.15 -25.53 -6.78
N GLY A 63 5.40 -25.86 -7.86
CA GLY A 63 4.31 -26.82 -7.92
C GLY A 63 3.50 -26.87 -6.64
N ALA A 64 2.44 -26.03 -6.54
CA ALA A 64 1.43 -26.03 -5.49
C ALA A 64 1.57 -27.29 -4.64
N ALA A 65 2.35 -27.19 -3.55
CA ALA A 65 2.55 -28.33 -2.67
C ALA A 65 1.15 -28.87 -2.45
N GLU A 66 0.92 -30.15 -2.75
CA GLU A 66 -0.38 -30.78 -2.58
C GLU A 66 -0.71 -30.64 -1.10
N VAL A 67 -1.33 -29.51 -0.75
CA VAL A 67 -1.87 -29.26 0.57
C VAL A 67 -2.93 -30.33 0.62
N PRO A 68 -2.79 -31.31 1.51
CA PRO A 68 -3.73 -32.42 1.56
C PRO A 68 -5.13 -31.83 1.66
N ASP A 69 -6.08 -32.39 0.90
CA ASP A 69 -7.46 -31.89 0.82
C ASP A 69 -8.07 -31.69 2.22
N THR A 70 -7.59 -32.46 3.21
CA THR A 70 -7.86 -32.21 4.63
C THR A 70 -7.49 -30.79 5.03
N GLU A 71 -6.22 -30.37 5.02
CA GLU A 71 -5.80 -29.00 5.38
C GLU A 71 -6.46 -27.92 4.52
N LEU A 72 -6.66 -28.17 3.22
CA LEU A 72 -7.29 -27.23 2.30
C LEU A 72 -8.78 -27.01 2.63
N MET A 73 -9.49 -28.07 3.05
CA MET A 73 -10.90 -28.05 3.47
C MET A 73 -11.08 -27.82 4.97
N GLY A 74 -10.03 -27.42 5.70
CA GLY A 74 -10.09 -27.17 7.14
C GLY A 74 -9.90 -28.44 7.96
N GLY A 75 -8.76 -29.10 7.76
CA GLY A 75 -8.43 -30.40 8.34
C GLY A 75 -8.25 -30.34 9.85
N ASP A 76 -8.70 -31.42 10.48
CA ASP A 76 -8.68 -31.83 11.91
C ASP A 76 -9.23 -30.85 12.96
N ASP A 77 -9.27 -29.55 12.70
CA ASP A 77 -9.95 -28.60 13.57
C ASP A 77 -11.38 -28.35 13.08
N GLY A 78 -12.32 -29.23 13.43
CA GLY A 78 -13.75 -29.07 13.10
C GLY A 78 -14.39 -27.77 13.66
N ILE A 79 -15.61 -27.84 14.18
CA ILE A 79 -16.34 -26.66 14.69
C ILE A 79 -15.52 -25.89 15.76
N GLU A 80 -14.69 -26.58 16.52
CA GLU A 80 -13.85 -26.00 17.58
C GLU A 80 -12.68 -25.17 17.04
N GLY A 81 -12.04 -25.59 15.94
CA GLY A 81 -11.02 -24.80 15.25
C GLY A 81 -11.56 -23.53 14.65
N PHE A 82 -12.72 -23.65 14.00
CA PHE A 82 -13.42 -22.50 13.45
C PHE A 82 -13.79 -21.49 14.54
N LYS A 83 -14.27 -21.95 15.70
CA LYS A 83 -14.56 -21.09 16.85
C LYS A 83 -13.32 -20.38 17.37
N LYS A 84 -12.20 -21.08 17.58
CA LYS A 84 -10.93 -20.46 18.02
C LYS A 84 -10.43 -19.42 17.02
N LYS A 85 -10.42 -19.74 15.73
CA LYS A 85 -10.05 -18.79 14.66
C LYS A 85 -10.98 -17.59 14.63
N LYS A 86 -12.29 -17.79 14.79
CA LYS A 86 -13.29 -16.71 14.87
C LYS A 86 -13.02 -15.79 16.06
N GLU A 87 -12.76 -16.35 17.25
CA GLU A 87 -12.41 -15.58 18.45
C GLU A 87 -11.11 -14.79 18.27
N GLU A 88 -10.08 -15.35 17.64
CA GLU A 88 -8.84 -14.63 17.33
C GLU A 88 -9.07 -13.49 16.33
N PHE A 89 -9.92 -13.69 15.32
CA PHE A 89 -10.28 -12.64 14.38
C PHE A 89 -11.11 -11.53 15.05
N GLU A 90 -12.01 -11.87 15.96
CA GLU A 90 -12.77 -10.90 16.75
C GLU A 90 -11.85 -10.11 17.70
N ARG A 91 -10.89 -10.77 18.36
CA ARG A 91 -9.86 -10.09 19.16
C ARG A 91 -9.03 -9.11 18.32
N LYS A 92 -8.57 -9.53 17.14
CA LYS A 92 -7.82 -8.66 16.21
C LYS A 92 -8.66 -7.47 15.70
N LYS A 93 -9.97 -7.66 15.51
CA LYS A 93 -10.89 -6.57 15.15
C LYS A 93 -11.01 -5.56 16.29
N ASN A 94 -11.13 -6.03 17.54
CA ASN A 94 -11.19 -5.16 18.72
C ASN A 94 -9.90 -4.33 18.88
N GLU A 95 -8.71 -4.93 18.72
CA GLU A 95 -7.45 -4.17 18.78
C GLU A 95 -7.35 -3.08 17.70
N ARG A 96 -7.86 -3.36 16.49
CA ARG A 96 -7.91 -2.38 15.40
C ARG A 96 -8.89 -1.25 15.71
N GLU A 97 -10.03 -1.56 16.33
CA GLU A 97 -11.01 -0.59 16.78
C GLU A 97 -10.43 0.30 17.88
N LEU A 98 -9.75 -0.27 18.87
CA LEU A 98 -9.04 0.47 19.93
C LEU A 98 -7.98 1.42 19.34
N ARG A 99 -7.14 0.94 18.42
CA ARG A 99 -6.17 1.82 17.72
C ARG A 99 -6.85 2.93 16.94
N LYS A 100 -8.01 2.66 16.33
CA LYS A 100 -8.77 3.67 15.58
C LYS A 100 -9.37 4.71 16.53
N GLU A 101 -9.88 4.29 17.69
CA GLU A 101 -10.40 5.18 18.73
C GLU A 101 -9.31 6.08 19.30
N GLU A 102 -8.12 5.54 19.58
CA GLU A 102 -6.96 6.32 20.03
C GLU A 102 -6.55 7.39 19.02
N ILE A 103 -6.47 7.03 17.73
CA ILE A 103 -6.15 7.98 16.66
C ILE A 103 -7.23 9.06 16.53
N MET A 104 -8.50 8.69 16.64
CA MET A 104 -9.61 9.64 16.56
C MET A 104 -9.63 10.59 17.77
N ARG A 105 -9.34 10.09 18.98
CA ARG A 105 -9.20 10.91 20.18
C ARG A 105 -8.03 11.88 20.06
N ALA A 106 -6.88 11.44 19.56
CA ALA A 106 -5.73 12.31 19.32
C ALA A 106 -6.06 13.43 18.30
N ARG A 107 -6.74 13.08 17.20
CA ARG A 107 -7.19 14.06 16.19
C ARG A 107 -8.23 15.04 16.73
N GLN A 108 -9.09 14.63 17.65
CA GLN A 108 -10.05 15.52 18.30
C GLN A 108 -9.34 16.51 19.21
N ALA A 109 -8.39 16.06 20.04
CA ALA A 109 -7.59 16.93 20.90
C ALA A 109 -6.82 17.98 20.08
N GLU A 110 -6.14 17.57 18.99
CA GLU A 110 -5.43 18.49 18.09
C GLU A 110 -6.36 19.55 17.47
N ARG A 111 -7.59 19.16 17.12
CA ARG A 111 -8.60 20.10 16.60
C ARG A 111 -9.10 21.06 17.66
N GLU A 112 -9.31 20.58 18.87
CA GLU A 112 -9.74 21.41 20.00
C GLU A 112 -8.67 22.43 20.38
N GLU A 113 -7.40 22.04 20.42
CA GLU A 113 -6.27 22.95 20.65
C GLU A 113 -6.21 24.05 19.58
N ARG A 114 -6.30 23.68 18.30
CA ARG A 114 -6.35 24.66 17.19
C ARG A 114 -7.53 25.62 17.33
N LEU A 115 -8.72 25.11 17.66
CA LEU A 115 -9.91 25.96 17.86
C LEU A 115 -9.73 26.90 19.05
N GLN A 116 -9.10 26.46 20.13
CA GLN A 116 -8.79 27.31 21.28
C GLN A 116 -7.81 28.42 20.91
N GLU A 117 -6.76 28.13 20.14
CA GLU A 117 -5.83 29.15 19.65
C GLU A 117 -6.53 30.22 18.80
N TYR A 118 -7.45 29.81 17.91
CA TYR A 118 -8.24 30.76 17.11
C TYR A 118 -9.14 31.62 17.98
N ARG A 119 -9.84 31.03 18.96
CA ARG A 119 -10.67 31.79 19.90
C ARG A 119 -9.86 32.78 20.72
N GLN A 120 -8.68 32.40 21.21
CA GLN A 120 -7.79 33.30 21.96
C GLN A 120 -7.31 34.48 21.09
N LYS A 121 -7.00 34.23 19.81
CA LYS A 121 -6.64 35.29 18.86
C LYS A 121 -7.82 36.23 18.63
N GLU A 122 -9.01 35.71 18.41
CA GLU A 122 -10.24 36.49 18.23
C GLU A 122 -10.54 37.33 19.48
N ASP A 123 -10.51 36.72 20.67
CA ASP A 123 -10.74 37.42 21.94
C ASP A 123 -9.72 38.55 22.17
N GLY A 124 -8.44 38.31 21.85
CA GLY A 124 -7.39 39.33 21.90
C GLY A 124 -7.65 40.49 20.94
N THR A 125 -8.05 40.21 19.70
CA THR A 125 -8.39 41.26 18.72
C THR A 125 -9.65 42.04 19.14
N MET A 126 -10.67 41.35 19.65
CA MET A 126 -11.89 41.99 20.14
C MET A 126 -11.63 42.86 21.37
N ALA A 127 -10.75 42.43 22.27
CA ALA A 127 -10.32 43.25 23.40
C ALA A 127 -9.59 44.51 22.95
N MET A 128 -8.68 44.40 21.98
CA MET A 128 -7.98 45.56 21.39
C MET A 128 -8.95 46.54 20.73
N LEU A 129 -9.89 46.04 19.91
CA LEU A 129 -10.89 46.88 19.23
C LEU A 129 -11.82 47.57 20.24
N LYS A 130 -12.26 46.86 21.29
CA LYS A 130 -13.05 47.44 22.38
C LYS A 130 -12.27 48.53 23.13
N ALA A 131 -10.97 48.35 23.36
CA ALA A 131 -10.13 49.36 23.99
C ALA A 131 -9.98 50.62 23.13
N LEU A 132 -9.76 50.47 21.82
CA LEU A 132 -9.70 51.60 20.87
C LEU A 132 -11.05 52.33 20.77
N ALA A 133 -12.16 51.60 20.70
CA ALA A 133 -13.49 52.19 20.69
C ALA A 133 -13.76 53.01 21.96
N LYS A 134 -13.32 52.50 23.13
CA LYS A 134 -13.43 53.22 24.41
C LYS A 134 -12.55 54.48 24.47
N GLN A 135 -11.40 54.50 23.80
CA GLN A 135 -10.53 55.69 23.73
C GLN A 135 -11.09 56.76 22.77
N ASN A 136 -11.72 56.34 21.67
CA ASN A 136 -12.20 57.27 20.63
C ASN A 136 -13.63 57.77 20.86
N PHE A 137 -14.47 56.97 21.51
CA PHE A 137 -15.91 57.23 21.66
C PHE A 137 -16.40 57.14 23.11
N GLY A 138 -15.48 57.08 24.08
CA GLY A 138 -15.75 57.05 25.52
C GLY A 138 -15.23 58.29 26.23
#